data_AF-A0A1G6Y5D5-F1
#
_entry.id   AF-A0A1G6Y5D5-F1
#
_cell.length_a   1.000
_cell.length_b   1.000
_cell.length_c   1.000
_cell.angle_alpha   90.00
_cell.angle_beta   90.00
_cell.angle_gamma   90.00
#
_symmetry.space_group_name_H-M   'P 1'
#
loop_
_entity.id
_entity.type
_entity.pdbx_description
1 polymer ?
#
loop_
_entity_poly.entity_id
_entity_poly.type
_entity_poly.pdbx_seq_one_letter_code
_entity_poly.pdbx_strand_id
1 'polypeptide(L)'
;MLIITDPADVQDPTLRDILNLRFDQLSGCDCDIGEIARFHIVQPGDSIDAIEAELGFPIMTNMVDGACYGHPDFEPSWEHMADHCGTYELVYILDDSGFGHVVFVQDVDGTDWRLLSLCREYAARGQPEGPERP
;
A
#
# COMPACT_ATOMS: atom_id res chain seq x y z
N MET A 1 9.60 -4.62 8.59
CA MET A 1 8.86 -3.49 8.01
C MET A 1 9.56 -2.20 8.40
N LEU A 2 9.53 -1.17 7.54
CA LEU A 2 10.11 0.14 7.83
C LEU A 2 9.03 1.22 7.77
N ILE A 3 9.04 2.14 8.73
CA ILE A 3 8.19 3.35 8.71
C ILE A 3 9.04 4.51 8.20
N ILE A 4 8.53 5.25 7.22
CA ILE A 4 9.25 6.35 6.59
C ILE A 4 8.62 7.69 6.97
N THR A 5 9.47 8.59 7.44
CA THR A 5 9.13 9.99 7.76
C THR A 5 9.80 10.98 6.81
N ASP A 6 10.87 10.59 6.14
CA ASP A 6 11.59 11.40 5.15
C ASP A 6 11.93 10.54 3.92
N PRO A 7 11.51 10.93 2.70
CA PRO A 7 11.86 10.24 1.47
C PRO A 7 13.38 10.06 1.26
N ALA A 8 14.21 10.95 1.82
CA ALA A 8 15.66 10.88 1.71
C ALA A 8 16.26 9.61 2.32
N ASP A 9 15.57 8.99 3.30
CA ASP A 9 16.02 7.77 3.97
C ASP A 9 15.85 6.50 3.11
N VAL A 10 15.08 6.59 2.02
CA VAL A 10 14.81 5.46 1.13
C VAL A 10 15.87 5.38 0.06
N GLN A 11 16.57 4.24 -0.06
CA GLN A 11 17.66 4.08 -1.04
C GLN A 11 17.16 3.80 -2.47
N ASP A 12 16.04 3.10 -2.60
CA ASP A 12 15.45 2.78 -3.88
C ASP A 12 14.95 4.07 -4.58
N PRO A 13 15.46 4.38 -5.79
CA PRO A 13 15.13 5.63 -6.46
C PRO A 13 13.67 5.71 -6.89
N THR A 14 13.07 4.59 -7.34
CA THR A 14 11.67 4.55 -7.77
C THR A 14 10.75 4.80 -6.57
N LEU A 15 11.01 4.13 -5.46
CA LEU A 15 10.24 4.31 -4.24
C LEU A 15 10.42 5.72 -3.67
N ARG A 16 11.63 6.27 -3.73
CA ARG A 16 11.91 7.66 -3.35
C ARG A 16 11.14 8.66 -4.22
N ASP A 17 11.06 8.44 -5.53
CA ASP A 17 10.32 9.32 -6.44
C ASP A 17 8.82 9.31 -6.14
N ILE A 18 8.25 8.12 -5.87
CA ILE A 18 6.84 8.00 -5.47
C ILE A 18 6.58 8.70 -4.13
N LEU A 19 7.45 8.48 -3.14
CA LEU A 19 7.35 9.13 -1.84
C LEU A 19 7.44 10.66 -1.96
N ASN A 20 8.40 11.19 -2.73
CA ASN A 20 8.51 12.62 -2.98
C ASN A 20 7.22 13.19 -3.59
N LEU A 21 6.62 12.48 -4.56
CA LEU A 21 5.36 12.89 -5.16
C LEU A 21 4.22 12.93 -4.15
N ARG A 22 4.09 11.91 -3.28
CA ARG A 22 3.04 11.89 -2.24
C ARG A 22 3.27 12.95 -1.18
N PHE A 23 4.52 13.17 -0.78
CA PHE A 23 4.86 14.24 0.15
C PHE A 23 4.49 15.61 -0.41
N ASP A 24 4.83 15.90 -1.67
CA ASP A 24 4.45 17.15 -2.34
C ASP A 24 2.92 17.31 -2.39
N GLN A 25 2.19 16.27 -2.80
CA GLN A 25 0.73 16.28 -2.90
C GLN A 25 0.02 16.52 -1.56
N LEU A 26 0.55 15.95 -0.47
CA LEU A 26 -0.04 16.07 0.87
C LEU A 26 0.45 17.30 1.65
N SER A 27 1.61 17.86 1.28
CA SER A 27 2.17 19.07 1.92
C SER A 27 1.38 20.36 1.68
N GLY A 28 0.39 20.32 0.77
CA GLY A 28 -0.52 21.45 0.52
C GLY A 28 -1.54 21.70 1.63
N CYS A 29 -1.61 20.84 2.66
CA CYS A 29 -2.47 21.03 3.83
C CYS A 29 -1.73 21.83 4.91
N ASP A 30 -2.46 22.61 5.74
CA ASP A 30 -1.89 23.39 6.85
C ASP A 30 -1.39 22.54 8.04
N CYS A 31 -1.15 21.24 7.83
CA CYS A 31 -0.72 20.28 8.84
C CYS A 31 0.50 19.49 8.38
N ASP A 32 1.24 18.96 9.36
CA ASP A 32 2.41 18.12 9.10
C ASP A 32 1.97 16.82 8.41
N ILE A 33 2.76 16.31 7.47
CA ILE A 33 2.42 15.10 6.73
C ILE A 33 2.15 13.89 7.63
N GLY A 34 2.86 13.79 8.76
CA GLY A 34 2.67 12.73 9.74
C GLY A 34 1.32 12.78 10.47
N GLU A 35 0.59 13.89 10.39
CA GLU A 35 -0.80 14.03 10.85
C GLU A 35 -1.82 13.60 9.79
N ILE A 36 -1.40 13.49 8.53
CA ILE A 36 -2.25 13.14 7.39
C ILE A 36 -2.08 11.67 7.03
N ALA A 37 -0.84 11.19 6.99
CA ALA A 37 -0.53 9.84 6.58
C ALA A 37 0.74 9.27 7.23
N ARG A 38 0.79 7.94 7.31
CA ARG A 38 1.99 7.17 7.65
C ARG A 38 2.37 6.26 6.51
N PHE A 39 3.65 6.30 6.13
CA PHE A 39 4.20 5.50 5.05
C PHE A 39 4.97 4.31 5.60
N HIS A 40 4.69 3.13 5.05
CA HIS A 40 5.27 1.85 5.44
C HIS A 40 5.90 1.20 4.21
N ILE A 41 7.07 0.59 4.38
CA ILE A 41 7.72 -0.21 3.34
C ILE A 41 7.89 -1.63 3.86
N VAL A 42 7.27 -2.58 3.16
CA VAL A 42 7.50 -4.02 3.39
C VAL A 42 8.91 -4.36 2.95
N GLN A 43 9.67 -5.01 3.84
CA GLN A 43 11.03 -5.44 3.58
C GLN A 43 11.06 -6.92 3.20
N PRO A 44 12.03 -7.35 2.36
CA PRO A 44 12.29 -8.76 2.16
C PRO A 44 12.51 -9.49 3.49
N GLY A 45 11.82 -10.61 3.67
CA GLY A 45 11.84 -11.41 4.90
C GLY A 45 10.75 -11.05 5.93
N ASP A 46 10.01 -9.96 5.72
CA ASP A 46 8.81 -9.68 6.53
C ASP A 46 7.72 -10.71 6.21
N SER A 47 7.27 -11.45 7.22
CA SER A 47 6.08 -12.30 7.12
C SER A 47 4.81 -11.46 7.25
N ILE A 48 3.70 -11.90 6.63
CA ILE A 48 2.36 -11.28 6.81
C ILE A 48 2.05 -10.98 8.28
N ASP A 49 2.22 -11.95 9.18
CA ASP A 49 1.87 -11.78 10.60
C ASP A 49 2.64 -10.61 11.26
N ALA A 50 3.90 -10.39 10.84
CA ALA A 50 4.73 -9.30 11.35
C ALA A 50 4.31 -7.95 10.76
N ILE A 51 3.92 -7.93 9.48
CA ILE A 51 3.40 -6.74 8.80
C ILE A 51 2.08 -6.30 9.45
N GLU A 52 1.13 -7.23 9.60
CA GLU A 52 -0.18 -6.95 10.20
C GLU A 52 -0.05 -6.56 11.69
N ALA A 53 0.90 -7.16 12.43
CA ALA A 53 1.18 -6.75 13.81
C ALA A 53 1.70 -5.31 13.92
N GLU A 54 2.55 -4.87 13.00
CA GLU A 54 3.07 -3.50 12.97
C GLU A 54 2.02 -2.49 12.47
N LEU A 55 1.18 -2.88 11.50
CA LEU A 55 0.08 -2.07 11.02
C LEU A 55 -1.05 -1.93 12.04
N GLY A 56 -1.29 -2.98 12.83
CA GLY A 56 -2.40 -3.07 13.79
C GLY A 56 -3.74 -3.49 13.16
N PHE A 57 -3.75 -3.91 11.89
CA PHE A 57 -4.92 -4.37 11.17
C PHE A 57 -4.55 -5.42 10.10
N PRO A 58 -5.50 -6.29 9.70
CA PRO A 58 -5.24 -7.32 8.70
C PRO A 58 -5.18 -6.75 7.27
N ILE A 59 -4.25 -7.29 6.47
CA ILE A 59 -4.16 -7.09 5.02
C ILE A 59 -4.84 -8.25 4.30
N MET A 60 -4.61 -9.47 4.77
CA MET A 60 -5.06 -10.69 4.08
C MET A 60 -6.50 -11.09 4.42
N THR A 61 -7.16 -10.31 5.27
CA THR A 61 -8.54 -10.52 5.71
C THR A 61 -9.29 -9.20 5.63
N ASN A 62 -10.48 -9.22 5.04
CA ASN A 62 -11.35 -8.05 4.97
C ASN A 62 -11.80 -7.65 6.38
N MET A 63 -11.66 -6.36 6.71
CA MET A 63 -11.94 -5.85 8.05
C MET A 63 -13.44 -5.74 8.39
N VAL A 64 -14.32 -5.76 7.38
CA VAL A 64 -15.77 -5.59 7.54
C VAL A 64 -16.47 -6.93 7.71
N ASP A 65 -16.21 -7.90 6.83
CA ASP A 65 -16.90 -9.19 6.80
C ASP A 65 -16.05 -10.39 7.23
N GLY A 66 -14.73 -10.19 7.40
CA GLY A 66 -13.80 -11.24 7.81
C GLY A 66 -13.45 -12.24 6.71
N ALA A 67 -13.80 -11.99 5.44
CA ALA A 67 -13.40 -12.85 4.34
C ALA A 67 -11.87 -12.85 4.20
N CYS A 68 -11.27 -14.04 4.11
CA CYS A 68 -9.82 -14.18 3.92
C CYS A 68 -9.46 -14.26 2.43
N TYR A 69 -8.25 -13.83 2.07
CA TYR A 69 -7.73 -13.97 0.71
C TYR A 69 -7.80 -15.42 0.22
N GLY A 70 -8.31 -15.60 -1.00
CA GLY A 70 -8.64 -16.90 -1.59
C GLY A 70 -10.10 -17.34 -1.42
N HIS A 71 -10.89 -16.63 -0.60
CA HIS A 71 -12.35 -16.77 -0.60
C HIS A 71 -12.95 -16.12 -1.86
N PRO A 72 -13.99 -16.69 -2.49
CA PRO A 72 -14.57 -16.14 -3.72
C PRO A 72 -15.14 -14.73 -3.55
N ASP A 73 -15.64 -14.41 -2.36
CA ASP A 73 -16.21 -13.09 -2.03
C ASP A 73 -15.18 -12.16 -1.37
N PHE A 74 -13.89 -12.51 -1.37
CA PHE A 74 -12.87 -11.67 -0.79
C PHE A 74 -12.74 -10.35 -1.56
N GLU A 75 -12.89 -9.24 -0.84
CA GLU A 75 -12.48 -7.92 -1.30
C GLU A 75 -11.46 -7.34 -0.30
N PRO A 76 -10.39 -6.71 -0.76
CA PRO A 76 -9.41 -6.08 0.09
C PRO A 76 -9.98 -4.80 0.72
N SER A 77 -9.47 -4.43 1.89
CA SER A 77 -9.96 -3.27 2.64
C SER A 77 -9.19 -1.97 2.39
N TRP A 78 -8.34 -1.91 1.36
CA TRP A 78 -7.72 -0.65 0.95
C TRP A 78 -8.73 0.22 0.19
N GLU A 79 -8.59 1.53 0.31
CA GLU A 79 -9.36 2.51 -0.46
C GLU A 79 -8.78 2.73 -1.85
N HIS A 80 -7.46 2.58 -1.98
CA HIS A 80 -6.76 2.76 -3.24
C HIS A 80 -5.58 1.80 -3.38
N MET A 81 -5.35 1.34 -4.61
CA MET A 81 -4.16 0.60 -5.02
C MET A 81 -3.58 1.22 -6.30
N ALA A 82 -2.26 1.35 -6.35
CA ALA A 82 -1.52 1.67 -7.57
C ALA A 82 -0.36 0.68 -7.77
N ASP A 83 -0.05 0.35 -9.02
CA ASP A 83 1.16 -0.38 -9.41
C ASP A 83 2.10 0.56 -10.16
N HIS A 84 3.29 0.74 -9.58
CA HIS A 84 4.38 1.53 -10.14
C HIS A 84 5.45 0.62 -10.75
N CYS A 85 5.03 -0.26 -11.65
CA CYS A 85 5.89 -1.23 -12.35
C CYS A 85 6.63 -2.18 -11.40
N GLY A 86 5.90 -2.84 -10.51
CA GLY A 86 6.46 -3.78 -9.52
C GLY A 86 6.72 -3.15 -8.15
N THR A 87 6.28 -1.90 -7.94
CA THR A 87 6.12 -1.32 -6.60
C THR A 87 4.65 -1.02 -6.39
N TYR A 88 3.99 -1.80 -5.55
CA TYR A 88 2.58 -1.62 -5.22
C TYR A 88 2.42 -0.62 -4.08
N GLU A 89 1.48 0.29 -4.22
CA GLU A 89 1.06 1.26 -3.22
C GLU A 89 -0.35 0.92 -2.77
N LEU A 90 -0.55 0.59 -1.50
CA LEU A 90 -1.84 0.31 -0.89
C LEU A 90 -2.18 1.41 0.10
N VAL A 91 -3.34 2.06 -0.07
CA VAL A 91 -3.78 3.14 0.83
C VAL A 91 -4.98 2.67 1.62
N TYR A 92 -4.86 2.69 2.94
CA TYR A 92 -5.94 2.38 3.87
C TYR A 92 -6.35 3.65 4.61
N ILE A 93 -7.65 3.93 4.65
CA ILE A 93 -8.24 4.95 5.52
C ILE A 93 -9.22 4.19 6.42
N LEU A 94 -8.91 4.12 7.71
CA LEU A 94 -9.57 3.17 8.63
C LEU A 94 -10.75 3.80 9.38
N ASP A 95 -10.81 5.13 9.41
CA ASP A 95 -11.85 5.88 10.12
C ASP A 95 -12.14 7.22 9.43
N ASP A 96 -13.14 7.92 9.96
CA ASP A 96 -13.62 9.20 9.42
C ASP A 96 -12.64 10.37 9.59
N SER A 97 -11.48 10.18 10.24
CA SER A 97 -10.45 11.24 10.35
C SER A 97 -9.77 11.52 9.02
N GLY A 98 -9.81 10.57 8.09
CA GLY A 98 -9.09 10.64 6.82
C GLY A 98 -7.60 10.33 6.93
N PHE A 99 -7.12 9.86 8.09
CA PHE A 99 -5.72 9.45 8.26
C PHE A 99 -5.39 8.23 7.41
N GLY A 100 -4.36 8.35 6.56
CA GLY A 100 -3.95 7.31 5.62
C GLY A 100 -2.80 6.43 6.12
N HIS A 101 -2.93 5.12 6.03
CA HIS A 101 -1.80 4.19 6.04
C HIS A 101 -1.43 3.84 4.60
N VAL A 102 -0.26 4.29 4.15
CA VAL A 102 0.26 4.01 2.81
C VAL A 102 1.31 2.92 2.92
N VAL A 103 1.05 1.76 2.34
CA VAL A 103 1.91 0.58 2.40
C VAL A 103 2.51 0.30 1.04
N PHE A 104 3.84 0.31 0.97
CA PHE A 104 4.60 -0.04 -0.23
C PHE A 104 5.06 -1.49 -0.18
N VAL A 105 4.78 -2.22 -1.24
CA VAL A 105 5.17 -3.62 -1.44
C VAL A 105 5.97 -3.72 -2.73
N GLN A 106 7.25 -4.09 -2.65
CA GLN A 106 8.08 -4.29 -3.83
C GLN A 106 8.05 -5.75 -4.29
N ASP A 107 7.87 -5.96 -5.60
CA ASP A 107 7.94 -7.25 -6.27
C ASP A 107 9.40 -7.68 -6.48
N VAL A 108 10.02 -8.09 -5.38
CA VAL A 108 11.42 -8.54 -5.31
C VAL A 108 11.54 -9.85 -4.55
N ASP A 109 12.64 -10.55 -4.76
CA ASP A 109 12.95 -11.79 -4.03
C ASP A 109 12.95 -11.56 -2.52
N GLY A 110 12.23 -12.42 -1.80
CA GLY A 110 12.12 -12.37 -0.35
C GLY A 110 10.91 -11.60 0.19
N THR A 111 10.17 -10.88 -0.64
CA THR A 111 8.83 -10.38 -0.25
C THR A 111 7.86 -11.56 -0.11
N ASP A 112 6.94 -11.49 0.86
CA ASP A 112 5.98 -12.56 1.10
C ASP A 112 5.15 -12.86 -0.15
N TRP A 113 5.19 -14.13 -0.58
CA TRP A 113 4.58 -14.56 -1.84
C TRP A 113 3.05 -14.42 -1.85
N ARG A 114 2.39 -14.50 -0.69
CA ARG A 114 0.93 -14.33 -0.58
C ARG A 114 0.57 -12.87 -0.79
N LEU A 115 1.35 -11.97 -0.19
CA LEU A 115 1.17 -10.53 -0.39
C LEU A 115 1.37 -10.16 -1.86
N LEU A 116 2.44 -10.67 -2.50
CA LEU A 116 2.67 -10.44 -3.92
C LEU A 116 1.55 -11.01 -4.80
N SER A 117 1.01 -12.18 -4.46
CA SER A 117 -0.10 -12.78 -5.19
C SER A 117 -1.33 -11.88 -5.14
N LEU A 118 -1.67 -11.39 -3.95
CA LEU A 118 -2.75 -10.42 -3.73
C LEU A 118 -2.51 -9.13 -4.53
N CYS A 119 -1.32 -8.54 -4.43
CA CYS A 119 -1.00 -7.29 -5.14
C CYS A 119 -1.08 -7.44 -6.66
N ARG A 120 -0.48 -8.49 -7.23
CA ARG A 120 -0.50 -8.76 -8.68
C ARG A 120 -1.90 -8.99 -9.20
N GLU A 121 -2.71 -9.74 -8.46
CA GLU A 121 -4.09 -10.04 -8.83
C GLU A 121 -4.93 -8.76 -8.93
N TYR A 122 -4.86 -7.88 -7.94
CA TYR A 122 -5.66 -6.67 -7.92
C TYR A 122 -5.09 -5.53 -8.78
N ALA A 123 -3.77 -5.47 -8.96
CA ALA A 123 -3.16 -4.57 -9.94
C ALA A 123 -3.64 -4.88 -11.37
N ALA A 124 -3.73 -6.16 -11.73
CA ALA A 124 -4.25 -6.59 -13.02
C ALA A 124 -5.76 -6.28 -13.21
N ARG A 125 -6.53 -6.22 -12.13
CA ARG A 125 -7.97 -5.85 -12.15
C ARG A 125 -8.19 -4.34 -12.19
N GLY A 126 -7.31 -3.56 -11.56
CA GLY A 126 -7.42 -2.11 -11.40
C GLY A 126 -6.90 -1.28 -12.58
N GLN A 127 -6.19 -1.91 -13.53
CA GLN A 127 -5.74 -1.22 -14.74
C GLN A 127 -6.93 -1.02 -15.69
N PRO A 128 -7.35 0.22 -16.02
CA PRO A 128 -8.36 0.41 -17.04
C PRO A 128 -7.81 -0.12 -18.37
N GLU A 129 -8.55 -1.04 -19.01
CA GLU A 129 -8.36 -1.29 -20.43
C GLU A 129 -8.62 0.03 -21.17
N GLY A 130 -7.59 0.65 -21.75
CA GLY A 130 -7.74 1.79 -22.66
C GLY A 130 -7.58 1.35 -24.12
N PRO A 131 -8.30 1.93 -25.11
CA PRO A 131 -9.31 3.00 -25.02
C PRO A 131 -10.65 2.65 -25.72
N GLU A 132 -11.75 3.32 -25.32
CA GLU A 132 -12.78 3.71 -26.31
C GLU A 132 -12.79 5.23 -26.46
N ARG A 133 -12.25 5.66 -27.60
CA ARG A 133 -12.33 7.03 -28.11
C ARG A 133 -13.58 7.12 -29.00
N PRO A 134 -14.39 8.16 -28.83
CA PRO A 134 -14.48 9.15 -29.92
C PRO A 134 -14.11 10.55 -29.47
#